data_AF-X1SV63-F1
#
_entry.id   AF-X1SV63-F1
#
_cell.length_a   1.000
_cell.length_b   1.000
_cell.length_c   1.000
_cell.angle_alpha   90.00
_cell.angle_beta   90.00
_cell.angle_gamma   90.00
#
_symmetry.space_group_name_H-M   'P 1'
#
loop_
_entity.id
_entity.type
_entity.pdbx_description
1 polymer ?
#
loop_
_entity_poly.entity_id
_entity_poly.type
_entity_poly.pdbx_seq_one_letter_code
_entity_poly.pdbx_strand_id
1 'polypeptide(L)'
;MILLENYLPGEGTGMERIETMVLSRNFPSYPFETVGQEYSNLNDEEYKDLVRKGKHHCRMGDVFQIVFSRQFSQAFKGDEFNVYRSLRSINPSPYLFYFDYGNYRIFGSSPEALLVIKENKAQIHPIAGTFRRTGNDIKDAEIAKQLIKDKSKKAKVVITKKLQPL
;
A
#
# COMPACT_ATOMS: atom_id res chain seq x y z
N MET A 1 -13.36 0.06 23.04
CA MET A 1 -12.96 -1.34 22.81
C MET A 1 -14.06 -2.22 23.38
N ILE A 2 -14.57 -3.17 22.61
CA ILE A 2 -15.62 -4.09 23.06
C ILE A 2 -14.98 -5.47 23.14
N LEU A 3 -15.05 -6.12 24.30
CA LEU A 3 -14.59 -7.48 24.49
C LEU A 3 -15.83 -8.39 24.58
N LEU A 4 -15.80 -9.49 23.82
CA LEU A 4 -16.86 -10.49 23.77
C LEU A 4 -16.22 -11.85 24.05
N GLU A 5 -16.72 -12.56 25.06
CA GLU A 5 -16.30 -13.91 25.41
C GLU A 5 -17.47 -14.87 25.18
N ASN A 6 -17.21 -15.96 24.46
CA ASN A 6 -18.11 -17.11 24.39
C ASN A 6 -17.56 -18.19 25.33
N TYR A 7 -18.35 -18.62 26.31
CA TYR A 7 -17.97 -19.68 27.24
C TYR A 7 -19.08 -20.74 27.35
N LEU A 8 -18.69 -21.97 27.69
CA LEU A 8 -19.63 -23.07 27.90
C LEU A 8 -20.18 -23.06 29.34
N PRO A 9 -21.44 -23.49 29.56
CA PRO A 9 -21.99 -23.57 30.91
C PRO A 9 -21.16 -24.52 31.79
N GLY A 10 -20.60 -23.98 32.88
CA GLY A 10 -19.76 -24.73 33.82
C GLY A 10 -18.25 -24.47 33.68
N GLU A 11 -17.81 -23.78 32.63
CA GLU A 11 -16.46 -23.25 32.52
C GLU A 11 -16.41 -21.80 33.04
N GLY A 12 -15.38 -21.46 33.81
CA GLY A 12 -15.19 -20.10 34.33
C GLY A 12 -14.82 -19.09 33.24
N THR A 13 -14.92 -17.80 33.56
CA THR A 13 -14.60 -16.71 32.60
C THR A 13 -13.09 -16.42 32.60
N GLY A 14 -12.50 -16.28 31.41
CA GLY A 14 -11.14 -15.77 31.21
C GLY A 14 -11.12 -14.25 30.99
N MET A 15 -12.29 -13.62 30.98
CA MET A 15 -12.48 -12.23 30.56
C MET A 15 -11.62 -11.23 31.34
N GLU A 16 -11.58 -11.34 32.66
CA GLU A 16 -10.84 -10.41 33.53
C GLU A 16 -9.32 -10.46 33.26
N ARG A 17 -8.79 -11.65 32.95
CA ARG A 17 -7.39 -11.84 32.57
C ARG A 17 -7.08 -11.21 31.21
N ILE A 18 -7.96 -11.41 30.22
CA ILE A 18 -7.81 -10.82 28.89
C ILE A 18 -7.93 -9.30 28.97
N GLU A 19 -8.90 -8.78 29.71
CA GLU A 19 -9.08 -7.36 29.95
C GLU A 19 -7.82 -6.76 30.59
N THR A 20 -7.30 -7.41 31.63
CA THR A 20 -6.03 -6.99 32.26
C THR A 20 -4.88 -7.00 31.27
N MET A 21 -4.73 -8.02 30.43
CA MET A 21 -3.66 -8.09 29.42
C MET A 21 -3.77 -7.02 28.33
N VAL A 22 -5.00 -6.65 27.95
CA VAL A 22 -5.22 -5.65 26.92
C VAL A 22 -5.07 -4.22 27.47
N LEU A 23 -5.48 -3.99 28.72
CA LEU A 23 -5.33 -2.72 29.41
C LEU A 23 -3.92 -2.49 29.95
N SER A 24 -3.22 -3.56 30.36
CA SER A 24 -1.80 -3.51 30.69
C SER A 24 -0.98 -3.42 29.41
N ARG A 25 -0.91 -2.21 28.85
CA ARG A 25 0.00 -1.86 27.75
C ARG A 25 1.47 -1.90 28.25
N ASN A 26 1.97 -3.09 28.59
CA ASN A 26 3.35 -3.34 29.00
C ASN A 26 4.30 -3.54 27.81
N PHE A 27 3.93 -3.05 26.63
CA PHE A 27 4.81 -3.09 25.46
C PHE A 27 5.48 -1.72 25.33
N PRO A 28 6.82 -1.64 25.40
CA PRO A 28 7.52 -0.40 25.12
C PRO A 28 7.25 0.00 23.67
N SER A 29 6.51 1.09 23.48
CA SER A 29 6.27 1.69 22.16
C SER A 29 7.28 2.80 21.96
N TYR A 30 8.31 2.54 21.18
CA TYR A 30 9.30 3.56 20.83
C TYR A 30 8.79 4.36 19.64
N PRO A 31 8.54 5.68 19.76
CA PRO A 31 8.09 6.46 18.62
C PRO A 31 9.20 6.54 17.55
N PHE A 32 8.81 6.96 16.35
CA PHE A 32 9.76 7.40 15.34
C PHE A 32 9.44 8.85 14.95
N GLU A 33 10.46 9.57 14.50
CA GLU A 33 10.32 10.91 13.95
C GLU A 33 11.20 11.09 12.72
N THR A 34 10.70 11.87 11.77
CA THR A 34 11.45 12.21 10.57
C THR A 34 12.60 13.15 10.90
N VAL A 35 13.69 13.03 10.15
CA VAL A 35 14.91 13.82 10.30
C VAL A 35 15.23 14.49 8.97
N GLY A 36 15.42 15.81 9.01
CA GLY A 36 15.68 16.59 7.81
C GLY A 36 14.48 16.70 6.87
N GLN A 37 14.74 17.25 5.69
CA GLN A 37 13.74 17.45 4.65
C GLN A 37 13.65 16.23 3.74
N GLU A 38 12.45 15.96 3.24
CA GLU A 38 12.25 15.05 2.12
C GLU A 38 12.95 15.61 0.88
N TYR A 39 13.61 14.74 0.12
CA TYR A 39 14.15 15.07 -1.19
C TYR A 39 13.71 14.04 -2.23
N SER A 40 13.72 14.45 -3.50
CA SER A 40 13.43 13.58 -4.63
C SER A 40 14.61 13.53 -5.60
N ASN A 41 14.78 12.39 -6.26
CA ASN A 41 15.80 12.23 -7.30
C ASN A 41 15.46 12.96 -8.61
N LEU A 42 14.23 13.45 -8.76
CA LEU A 42 13.75 14.20 -9.92
C LEU A 42 12.85 15.34 -9.46
N ASN A 43 13.02 16.52 -10.04
CA ASN A 43 12.04 17.58 -9.89
C ASN A 43 10.83 17.39 -10.82
N ASP A 44 9.80 18.20 -10.62
CA ASP A 44 8.55 18.09 -11.37
C ASP A 44 8.71 18.31 -12.88
N GLU A 45 9.58 19.23 -13.31
CA GLU A 45 9.80 19.50 -14.74
C GLU A 45 10.60 18.39 -15.40
N GLU A 46 11.64 17.87 -14.73
CA GLU A 46 12.41 16.72 -15.20
C GLU A 46 11.50 15.49 -15.38
N TYR A 47 10.61 15.23 -14.42
CA TYR A 47 9.66 14.13 -14.52
C TYR A 47 8.68 14.32 -15.68
N LYS A 48 8.17 15.55 -15.88
CA LYS A 48 7.30 15.86 -17.03
C LYS A 48 8.05 15.68 -18.35
N ASP A 49 9.32 16.05 -18.42
CA ASP A 49 10.14 15.84 -19.61
C ASP A 49 10.36 14.37 -19.93
N LEU A 50 10.62 13.53 -18.92
CA LEU A 50 10.67 12.06 -19.10
C LEU A 50 9.37 11.52 -19.67
N VAL A 51 8.22 11.98 -19.14
CA VAL A 51 6.90 11.58 -19.66
C VAL A 51 6.69 12.06 -21.09
N ARG A 52 7.12 13.28 -21.45
CA ARG A 52 7.03 13.81 -22.83
C ARG A 52 7.87 12.96 -23.79
N LYS A 53 9.10 12.60 -23.41
CA LYS A 53 9.98 11.71 -24.17
C LYS A 53 9.36 10.32 -24.34
N GLY A 54 8.85 9.72 -23.27
CA GLY A 54 8.18 8.42 -23.35
C GLY A 54 6.98 8.42 -24.29
N LYS A 55 6.16 9.48 -24.25
CA LYS A 55 5.05 9.65 -25.20
C LYS A 55 5.52 9.75 -26.65
N HIS A 56 6.65 10.40 -26.90
CA HIS A 56 7.24 10.48 -28.23
C HIS A 56 7.67 9.10 -28.74
N HIS A 57 8.44 8.34 -27.94
CA HIS A 57 8.85 6.96 -28.27
C HIS A 57 7.65 6.03 -28.50
N CYS A 58 6.58 6.17 -27.70
CA CYS A 58 5.34 5.41 -27.94
C CYS A 58 4.67 5.74 -29.29
N ARG A 59 4.78 6.99 -29.77
CA ARG A 59 4.22 7.38 -31.09
C ARG A 59 5.08 6.91 -32.25
N MET A 60 6.39 6.88 -32.06
CA MET A 60 7.33 6.37 -33.06
C MET A 60 7.26 4.84 -33.21
N GLY A 61 6.71 4.15 -32.21
CA GLY A 61 6.57 2.70 -32.20
C GLY A 61 7.70 1.96 -31.49
N ASP A 62 8.59 2.67 -30.79
CA ASP A 62 9.73 2.06 -30.08
C ASP A 62 9.27 1.18 -28.92
N VAL A 63 8.22 1.62 -28.20
CA VAL A 63 7.63 0.89 -27.07
C VAL A 63 6.11 1.08 -27.01
N PHE A 64 5.36 0.03 -26.70
CA PHE A 64 3.90 0.13 -26.54
C PHE A 64 3.47 0.85 -25.25
N GLN A 65 4.22 0.64 -24.17
CA GLN A 65 3.96 1.24 -22.88
C GLN A 65 5.25 1.33 -22.07
N ILE A 66 5.39 2.42 -21.33
CA ILE A 66 6.46 2.63 -20.35
C ILE A 66 5.85 3.17 -19.05
N VAL A 67 6.40 2.75 -17.91
CA VAL A 67 6.02 3.23 -16.59
C VAL A 67 7.22 3.98 -16.01
N PHE A 68 7.06 5.28 -15.79
CA PHE A 68 8.07 6.11 -15.13
C PHE A 68 7.82 6.14 -13.62
N SER A 69 8.89 6.29 -12.84
CA SER A 69 8.83 6.46 -11.39
C SER A 69 9.73 7.61 -10.95
N ARG A 70 9.42 8.19 -9.79
CA ARG A 70 10.28 9.12 -9.06
C ARG A 70 10.35 8.65 -7.61
N GLN A 71 11.52 8.77 -7.00
CA GLN A 71 11.78 8.37 -5.64
C GLN A 71 11.70 9.57 -4.71
N PHE A 72 11.11 9.38 -3.55
CA PHE A 72 11.19 10.30 -2.41
C PHE A 72 12.00 9.62 -1.31
N SER A 73 12.83 10.39 -0.62
CA SER A 73 13.68 9.91 0.45
C SER A 73 13.66 10.90 1.60
N GLN A 74 13.54 10.38 2.81
CA GLN A 74 13.61 11.15 4.04
C GLN A 74 14.22 10.27 5.13
N ALA A 75 15.16 10.83 5.88
CA ALA A 75 15.71 10.14 7.04
C ALA A 75 14.70 10.11 8.18
N PHE A 76 14.83 9.15 9.08
CA PHE A 76 14.08 9.10 10.33
C PHE A 76 14.95 8.50 11.42
N LYS A 77 14.52 8.67 12.67
CA LYS A 77 15.11 8.00 13.83
C LYS A 77 14.00 7.43 14.71
N GLY A 78 14.35 6.44 15.52
CA GLY A 78 13.41 5.70 16.36
C GLY A 78 13.08 4.33 15.78
N ASP A 79 11.90 3.82 16.10
CA ASP A 79 11.53 2.43 15.81
C ASP A 79 11.05 2.22 14.37
N GLU A 80 11.86 1.50 13.60
CA GLU A 80 11.60 1.13 12.20
C GLU A 80 10.37 0.22 12.07
N PHE A 81 10.08 -0.60 13.09
CA PHE A 81 8.88 -1.43 13.09
C PHE A 81 7.62 -0.57 13.26
N ASN A 82 7.69 0.52 14.03
CA ASN A 82 6.58 1.48 14.10
C ASN A 82 6.40 2.28 12.79
N VAL A 83 7.47 2.56 12.04
CA VAL A 83 7.34 3.11 10.68
C VAL A 83 6.54 2.15 9.79
N TYR A 84 6.91 0.86 9.80
CA TYR A 84 6.18 -0.17 9.07
C TYR A 84 4.72 -0.30 9.52
N ARG A 85 4.42 -0.25 10.83
CA ARG A 85 3.05 -0.27 11.35
C ARG A 85 2.22 0.92 10.85
N SER A 86 2.80 2.11 10.83
CA SER A 86 2.16 3.30 10.26
C SER A 86 1.86 3.10 8.78
N LEU A 87 2.82 2.59 8.00
CA LEU A 87 2.62 2.29 6.57
C LEU A 87 1.47 1.30 6.34
N ARG A 88 1.42 0.21 7.10
CA ARG A 88 0.35 -0.80 7.03
C ARG A 88 -1.02 -0.23 7.40
N SER A 89 -1.08 0.70 8.35
CA SER A 89 -2.33 1.33 8.77
C SER A 89 -2.86 2.28 7.70
N ILE A 90 -1.98 3.01 7.02
CA ILE A 90 -2.35 3.96 5.96
C ILE A 90 -2.72 3.21 4.68
N ASN A 91 -1.92 2.20 4.31
CA ASN A 91 -2.07 1.40 3.10
C ASN A 91 -2.25 -0.08 3.47
N PRO A 92 -3.41 -0.51 4.00
CA PRO A 92 -3.67 -1.93 4.19
C PRO A 92 -3.64 -2.66 2.85
N SER A 93 -2.91 -3.77 2.79
CA SER A 93 -2.77 -4.60 1.59
C SER A 93 -2.70 -6.09 1.95
N PRO A 94 -3.13 -7.01 1.07
CA PRO A 94 -2.91 -8.45 1.24
C PRO A 94 -1.43 -8.86 1.26
N TYR A 95 -0.52 -8.08 0.67
CA TYR A 95 0.90 -8.46 0.53
C TYR A 95 1.81 -7.54 1.33
N LEU A 96 1.84 -7.76 2.65
CA LEU A 96 2.70 -7.05 3.59
C LEU A 96 4.03 -7.78 3.76
N PHE A 97 5.13 -7.04 3.86
CA PHE A 97 6.43 -7.64 4.12
C PHE A 97 7.31 -6.74 5.00
N TYR A 98 8.14 -7.37 5.81
CA TYR A 98 9.16 -6.74 6.63
C TYR A 98 10.36 -7.69 6.70
N PHE A 99 11.48 -7.27 6.15
CA PHE A 99 12.74 -8.01 6.15
C PHE A 99 13.78 -7.21 6.92
N ASP A 100 14.39 -7.83 7.93
CA ASP A 100 15.51 -7.29 8.69
C ASP A 100 16.79 -8.02 8.29
N TYR A 101 17.72 -7.29 7.67
CA TYR A 101 19.04 -7.79 7.26
C TYR A 101 20.15 -7.34 8.22
N GLY A 102 19.79 -6.81 9.40
CA GLY A 102 20.71 -6.27 10.40
C GLY A 102 21.13 -4.84 10.09
N ASN A 103 21.87 -4.65 9.00
CA ASN A 103 22.39 -3.33 8.60
C ASN A 103 21.39 -2.49 7.79
N TYR A 104 20.31 -3.10 7.28
CA TYR A 104 19.20 -2.39 6.66
C TYR A 104 17.91 -3.20 6.79
N ARG A 105 16.77 -2.52 6.61
CA ARG A 105 15.46 -3.15 6.51
C ARG A 105 14.80 -2.83 5.20
N ILE A 106 14.01 -3.77 4.71
CA ILE A 106 13.12 -3.59 3.57
C ILE A 106 11.72 -3.95 4.03
N PHE A 107 10.81 -2.99 3.99
CA PHE A 107 9.41 -3.22 4.36
C PHE A 107 8.47 -2.45 3.44
N GLY A 108 7.25 -2.96 3.32
CA GLY A 108 6.29 -2.40 2.39
C GLY A 108 4.90 -3.00 2.50
N SER A 109 4.00 -2.38 1.75
CA SER A 109 2.62 -2.83 1.57
C SER A 109 2.37 -2.92 0.06
N SER A 110 2.67 -4.07 -0.54
CA SER A 110 2.56 -4.25 -1.99
C SER A 110 1.09 -4.42 -2.36
N PRO A 111 0.51 -3.61 -3.27
CA PRO A 111 -0.88 -3.73 -3.67
C PRO A 111 -1.17 -4.93 -4.58
N GLU A 112 -0.14 -5.62 -5.08
CA GLU A 112 -0.27 -6.65 -6.12
C GLU A 112 0.77 -7.76 -5.94
N ALA A 113 0.41 -8.98 -6.32
CA ALA A 113 1.34 -10.11 -6.43
C ALA A 113 1.92 -10.18 -7.83
N LEU A 114 3.24 -10.32 -7.93
CA LEU A 114 3.93 -10.51 -9.20
C LEU A 114 3.54 -11.83 -9.88
N LEU A 115 3.55 -12.93 -9.12
CA LEU A 115 3.24 -14.28 -9.58
C LEU A 115 2.77 -15.12 -8.39
N VAL A 116 1.71 -15.90 -8.57
CA VAL A 116 1.24 -16.88 -7.59
C VAL A 116 1.34 -18.27 -8.22
N ILE A 117 2.05 -19.18 -7.56
CA ILE A 117 2.17 -20.58 -8.00
C ILE A 117 1.47 -21.47 -6.99
N LYS A 118 0.49 -22.25 -7.44
CA LYS A 118 -0.24 -23.21 -6.62
C LYS A 118 -0.65 -24.41 -7.47
N GLU A 119 -0.49 -25.63 -6.94
CA GLU A 119 -0.90 -26.88 -7.63
C GLU A 119 -0.35 -26.98 -9.07
N ASN A 120 0.94 -26.70 -9.25
CA ASN A 120 1.61 -26.65 -10.55
C ASN A 120 1.00 -25.68 -11.57
N LYS A 121 0.23 -24.69 -11.12
CA LYS A 121 -0.33 -23.62 -11.95
C LYS A 121 0.24 -22.27 -11.52
N ALA A 122 0.68 -21.49 -12.50
CA ALA A 122 1.14 -20.12 -12.32
C ALA A 122 0.03 -19.14 -12.72
N GLN A 123 -0.22 -18.13 -11.89
CA GLN A 123 -1.24 -17.10 -12.08
C GLN A 123 -0.64 -15.72 -11.84
N ILE A 124 -1.04 -14.77 -12.69
CA ILE A 124 -0.79 -13.34 -12.51
C ILE A 124 -2.14 -12.63 -12.51
N HIS A 125 -2.25 -11.56 -11.73
CA HIS A 125 -3.47 -10.74 -11.67
C HIS A 125 -3.12 -9.29 -12.05
N PRO A 126 -2.78 -9.02 -13.32
CA PRO A 126 -2.23 -7.73 -13.73
C PRO A 126 -3.21 -6.61 -13.42
N ILE A 127 -2.74 -5.58 -12.73
CA ILE A 127 -3.50 -4.38 -12.43
C ILE A 127 -3.04 -3.24 -13.34
N ALA A 128 -4.00 -2.62 -14.02
CA ALA A 128 -3.77 -1.33 -14.65
C ALA A 128 -5.01 -0.42 -14.64
N GLY A 129 -4.74 0.85 -14.34
CA GLY A 129 -5.74 1.87 -14.06
C GLY A 129 -5.86 2.15 -12.57
N THR A 130 -5.60 3.40 -12.19
CA THR A 130 -5.76 3.87 -10.82
C THR A 130 -6.59 5.15 -10.79
N PHE A 131 -7.30 5.35 -9.69
CA PHE A 131 -7.95 6.61 -9.37
C PHE A 131 -7.85 6.90 -7.88
N ARG A 132 -7.87 8.19 -7.54
CA ARG A 132 -7.83 8.64 -6.14
C ARG A 132 -9.20 8.41 -5.50
N ARG A 133 -9.22 7.80 -4.33
CA ARG A 133 -10.46 7.68 -3.54
C ARG A 133 -10.89 9.04 -3.02
N THR A 134 -12.20 9.26 -3.01
CA THR A 134 -12.84 10.46 -2.49
C THR A 134 -13.20 10.33 -1.01
N GLY A 135 -13.17 9.11 -0.46
CA GLY A 135 -13.66 8.81 0.90
C GLY A 135 -15.17 8.56 0.95
N ASN A 136 -15.87 8.68 -0.18
CA ASN A 136 -17.29 8.36 -0.31
C ASN A 136 -17.45 7.13 -1.22
N ASP A 137 -17.92 6.02 -0.66
CA ASP A 137 -17.97 4.73 -1.37
C ASP A 137 -18.93 4.74 -2.57
N ILE A 138 -20.01 5.52 -2.52
CA ILE A 138 -20.97 5.63 -3.63
C ILE A 138 -20.30 6.36 -4.80
N LYS A 139 -19.67 7.50 -4.53
CA LYS A 139 -18.93 8.27 -5.55
C LYS A 139 -17.75 7.48 -6.11
N ASP A 140 -17.00 6.79 -5.26
CA ASP A 140 -15.89 5.93 -5.69
C ASP A 140 -16.37 4.80 -6.61
N ALA A 141 -17.55 4.21 -6.35
CA ALA A 141 -18.16 3.19 -7.20
C ALA A 141 -18.61 3.76 -8.56
N GLU A 142 -19.13 4.98 -8.59
CA GLU A 142 -19.49 5.67 -9.83
C GLU A 142 -18.26 5.98 -10.69
N ILE A 143 -17.20 6.51 -10.08
CA ILE A 143 -15.92 6.78 -10.76
C ILE A 143 -15.32 5.48 -11.33
N ALA A 144 -15.36 4.39 -10.55
CA ALA A 144 -14.91 3.08 -11.02
C ALA A 144 -15.70 2.61 -12.25
N LYS A 145 -17.04 2.75 -12.24
CA LYS A 145 -17.90 2.43 -13.39
C LYS A 145 -17.59 3.29 -14.61
N GLN A 146 -17.29 4.57 -14.43
CA GLN A 146 -16.91 5.48 -15.51
C GLN A 146 -15.55 5.10 -16.13
N LEU A 147 -14.58 4.70 -15.30
CA LEU A 147 -13.25 4.29 -15.76
C LEU A 147 -13.26 3.04 -16.64
N ILE A 148 -14.17 2.09 -16.38
CA ILE A 148 -14.37 0.89 -17.20
C ILE A 148 -14.92 1.26 -18.59
N LYS A 149 -15.70 2.35 -18.69
CA LYS A 149 -16.32 2.79 -19.94
C LYS A 149 -15.36 3.53 -20.87
N ASP A 150 -14.29 4.13 -20.35
CA ASP A 150 -13.30 4.88 -21.13
C ASP A 150 -12.49 3.95 -22.06
N LYS A 151 -12.72 4.10 -23.38
CA LYS A 151 -12.10 3.28 -24.44
C LYS A 151 -10.56 3.32 -24.41
N SER A 152 -9.93 4.41 -23.95
CA SER A 152 -8.46 4.48 -23.89
C SER A 152 -7.88 3.59 -22.78
N LYS A 153 -8.67 3.32 -21.73
CA LYS A 153 -8.29 2.47 -20.60
C LYS A 153 -8.70 1.01 -20.77
N LYS A 154 -9.68 0.71 -21.63
CA LYS A 154 -10.16 -0.66 -21.93
C LYS A 154 -9.05 -1.62 -22.39
N ALA A 155 -8.00 -1.11 -23.03
CA ALA A 155 -6.86 -1.94 -23.43
C ALA A 155 -5.97 -2.40 -22.25
N LYS A 156 -6.25 -1.97 -21.02
CA LYS A 156 -5.33 -2.13 -19.86
C LYS A 156 -5.98 -2.66 -18.57
N VAL A 157 -7.14 -3.31 -18.56
CA VAL A 157 -7.98 -3.33 -17.34
C VAL A 157 -7.78 -4.49 -16.35
N VAL A 158 -7.27 -4.16 -15.16
CA VAL A 158 -7.88 -4.41 -13.82
C VAL A 158 -7.63 -3.15 -12.97
N ILE A 159 -8.65 -2.49 -12.43
CA ILE A 159 -8.55 -1.16 -11.80
C ILE A 159 -8.31 -1.26 -10.29
N THR A 160 -7.34 -0.51 -9.76
CA THR A 160 -7.03 -0.47 -8.30
C THR A 160 -7.31 0.89 -7.66
N LYS A 161 -7.92 0.85 -6.48
CA LYS A 161 -8.22 2.01 -5.63
C LYS A 161 -6.95 2.47 -4.92
N LYS A 162 -6.60 3.76 -4.96
CA LYS A 162 -5.52 4.33 -4.14
C LYS A 162 -6.06 4.74 -2.77
N LEU A 163 -5.57 4.12 -1.70
CA LEU A 163 -5.86 4.50 -0.31
C LEU A 163 -5.01 5.71 0.09
N GLN A 164 -5.44 6.94 -0.22
CA GLN A 164 -4.87 8.13 0.41
C GLN A 164 -5.91 9.28 0.46
N PRO A 165 -6.50 9.56 1.63
CA PRO A 165 -6.76 10.94 2.03
C PRO A 165 -5.42 11.56 2.49
N LEU A 166 -5.14 12.78 2.04
CA LEU A 166 -4.26 13.69 2.77
C LEU A 166 -5.16 14.41 3.77
#